data_AF-A0A7T1HH33-F1
#
_entry.id   AF-A0A7T1HH33-F1
#
_cell.length_a   1.000
_cell.length_b   1.000
_cell.length_c   1.000
_cell.angle_alpha   90.00
_cell.angle_beta   90.00
_cell.angle_gamma   90.00
#
_symmetry.space_group_name_H-M   'P 1'
#
loop_
_entity.id
_entity.type
_entity.pdbx_description
1 polymer ?
#
loop_
_entity_poly.entity_id
_entity_poly.type
_entity_poly.pdbx_seq_one_letter_code
_entity_poly.pdbx_strand_id
1 'polypeptide(L)'
;MSHSAGPHNPTHAFDLLAHFVDPPSPHPRRPWLPTAGTLPQFGHRLGGQPAVVSLTSALRSLGQVIFINNPISGLLLLLALLWQSPAMGIFAALGIATANITSLVIGGDRSARHNGIYGFNGALVGSAAAAFATLDGHLSLLAWMPLVAVGAALTTLLLVNLGGWLIRHLGVPPLTLPFCLITWVVLALVMALNHPALTLMASGSAIGQAPAGLDLLQGVVRGFGQVFLCPSLPSGLFVLVAVAAGSPLAALLGVAGGLVSSLTALAMGMDAGSVALGLGSYNGVLTAIAIGGTFYATTRESLLIALLAAAGSSLVTPPLAQTLAAARLPLLTFPFVVATMATMVAVRRARPTLLPVALHSVLTPEEHRQRFITARSLLKQFRRQLQRAISGERQPMLMAQADAAQRQELQNLFEELDRDGSGSLSVAELATGLMQRQSVNRADVTSRQRFLLFQSILKRMDLDGDGRVDPEEFGELMLRLRRLKAGRSELLTYLQPADADGNAELDPAELDRLLVSVGQPRLREQEHQAVFAGGAAGPGLSWGRFLDLLLLT
;
A
#
# COMPACT_ATOMS: atom_id res chain seq x y z
N MET A 1 -3.10 3.51 -18.25
CA MET A 1 -3.12 4.57 -19.28
C MET A 1 -1.78 5.29 -19.23
N SER A 2 -1.00 5.18 -20.29
CA SER A 2 0.30 5.84 -20.44
C SER A 2 0.08 7.32 -20.76
N HIS A 3 0.41 8.21 -19.83
CA HIS A 3 0.51 9.64 -20.15
C HIS A 3 1.70 9.85 -21.08
N SER A 4 1.42 10.18 -22.33
CA SER A 4 2.38 10.84 -23.22
C SER A 4 2.70 12.20 -22.60
N ALA A 5 3.93 12.37 -22.11
CA ALA A 5 4.43 13.66 -21.67
C ALA A 5 4.60 14.58 -22.89
N GLY A 6 3.60 15.44 -23.13
CA GLY A 6 3.79 16.66 -23.91
C GLY A 6 4.68 17.66 -23.15
N PRO A 7 5.17 18.73 -23.79
CA PRO A 7 5.99 19.74 -23.13
C PRO A 7 5.18 20.37 -22.00
N HIS A 8 5.55 20.06 -20.74
CA HIS A 8 4.95 20.64 -19.55
C HIS A 8 5.23 22.15 -19.55
N ASN A 9 4.21 22.96 -19.79
CA ASN A 9 4.22 24.38 -19.46
C ASN A 9 3.72 24.49 -18.01
N PRO A 10 4.58 24.65 -16.99
CA PRO A 10 4.14 24.63 -15.60
C PRO A 10 3.25 25.85 -15.31
N THR A 11 1.97 25.59 -15.04
CA THR A 11 0.96 26.60 -14.68
C THR A 11 0.86 26.84 -13.17
N HIS A 12 1.67 26.12 -12.37
CA HIS A 12 1.64 26.11 -10.92
C HIS A 12 2.96 26.62 -10.33
N ALA A 13 2.86 27.38 -9.23
CA ALA A 13 4.00 27.97 -8.54
C ALA A 13 4.97 26.91 -8.01
N PHE A 14 4.44 25.81 -7.47
CA PHE A 14 5.27 24.71 -6.99
C PHE A 14 6.15 24.13 -8.11
N ASP A 15 5.56 23.80 -9.27
CA ASP A 15 6.30 23.17 -10.37
C ASP A 15 7.35 24.11 -10.97
N LEU A 16 7.08 25.41 -11.00
CA LEU A 16 8.07 26.42 -11.37
C LEU A 16 9.23 26.45 -10.37
N LEU A 17 8.93 26.66 -9.09
CA LEU A 17 9.96 26.90 -8.09
C LEU A 17 10.74 25.63 -7.73
N ALA A 18 10.16 24.43 -7.89
CA ALA A 18 10.77 23.16 -7.50
C ALA A 18 12.18 22.93 -8.08
N HIS A 19 12.57 23.65 -9.14
CA HIS A 19 13.91 23.58 -9.72
C HIS A 19 14.96 24.47 -9.03
N PHE A 20 14.55 25.46 -8.24
CA PHE A 20 15.50 26.32 -7.50
C PHE A 20 16.25 25.56 -6.43
N VAL A 21 15.60 24.54 -5.88
CA VAL A 21 16.06 23.93 -4.66
C VAL A 21 16.22 22.45 -4.85
N ASP A 22 17.45 21.96 -4.66
CA ASP A 22 17.67 20.53 -4.59
C ASP A 22 16.83 19.96 -3.45
N PRO A 23 16.23 18.77 -3.64
CA PRO A 23 15.63 18.11 -2.50
C PRO A 23 16.70 18.04 -1.40
N PRO A 24 16.37 18.30 -0.12
CA PRO A 24 17.32 18.06 0.95
C PRO A 24 17.91 16.68 0.72
N SER A 25 19.24 16.54 0.86
CA SER A 25 19.91 15.25 0.69
C SER A 25 19.03 14.22 1.38
N PRO A 26 18.54 13.20 0.65
CA PRO A 26 17.61 12.27 1.25
C PRO A 26 18.38 11.77 2.45
N HIS A 27 17.91 12.04 3.68
CA HIS A 27 18.33 11.19 4.79
C HIS A 27 18.02 9.82 4.25
N PRO A 28 19.05 9.00 3.90
CA PRO A 28 18.78 7.76 3.25
C PRO A 28 18.08 7.00 4.36
N ARG A 29 16.76 6.91 4.27
CA ARG A 29 15.96 6.20 5.25
C ARG A 29 16.23 4.76 4.93
N ARG A 30 17.39 4.31 5.44
CA ARG A 30 17.89 2.99 5.20
C ARG A 30 16.82 2.08 5.74
N PRO A 31 16.23 1.23 4.90
CA PRO A 31 15.35 0.20 5.42
C PRO A 31 16.11 -0.56 6.50
N TRP A 32 15.40 -0.99 7.54
CA TRP A 32 16.00 -1.65 8.71
C TRP A 32 16.93 -2.82 8.30
N LEU A 33 16.59 -3.49 7.19
CA LEU A 33 17.50 -4.31 6.39
C LEU A 33 17.58 -3.77 4.96
N PRO A 34 18.74 -3.87 4.28
CA PRO A 34 18.88 -3.56 2.84
C PRO A 34 17.90 -4.34 1.95
N THR A 35 17.39 -5.47 2.43
CA THR A 35 16.48 -6.38 1.74
C THR A 35 15.01 -6.12 2.01
N ALA A 36 14.65 -5.16 2.87
CA ALA A 36 13.26 -4.90 3.22
C ALA A 36 12.54 -4.02 2.20
N GLY A 37 11.21 -3.93 2.32
CA GLY A 37 10.36 -3.20 1.38
C GLY A 37 10.09 -4.01 0.11
N THR A 38 9.76 -3.31 -0.98
CA THR A 38 9.33 -3.95 -2.24
C THR A 38 10.46 -4.28 -3.22
N LEU A 39 11.68 -3.85 -2.91
CA LEU A 39 12.89 -4.01 -3.73
C LEU A 39 12.67 -3.71 -5.23
N PRO A 40 12.15 -2.51 -5.61
CA PRO A 40 11.87 -2.18 -7.01
C PRO A 40 13.17 -2.15 -7.84
N GLN A 41 14.29 -1.79 -7.21
CA GLN A 41 15.62 -1.74 -7.81
C GLN A 41 16.08 -3.10 -8.36
N PHE A 42 15.65 -4.20 -7.72
CA PHE A 42 15.97 -5.56 -8.17
C PHE A 42 15.35 -5.84 -9.55
N GLY A 43 14.12 -5.35 -9.79
CA GLY A 43 13.45 -5.44 -11.08
C GLY A 43 14.07 -4.54 -12.14
N HIS A 44 14.53 -3.33 -11.76
CA HIS A 44 15.16 -2.40 -12.69
C HIS A 44 16.58 -2.81 -13.10
N ARG A 45 17.42 -3.27 -12.16
CA ARG A 45 18.81 -3.66 -12.44
C ARG A 45 18.91 -4.99 -13.19
N LEU A 46 17.99 -5.92 -12.94
CA LEU A 46 17.96 -7.24 -13.56
C LEU A 46 16.93 -7.37 -14.69
N GLY A 47 16.21 -6.28 -15.01
CA GLY A 47 15.07 -6.26 -15.92
C GLY A 47 15.41 -6.49 -17.40
N GLY A 48 16.70 -6.57 -17.75
CA GLY A 48 17.14 -6.86 -19.11
C GLY A 48 16.90 -8.32 -19.54
N GLN A 49 16.68 -9.25 -18.60
CA GLN A 49 16.51 -10.66 -18.89
C GLN A 49 15.08 -11.16 -18.57
N PRO A 50 14.31 -11.63 -19.58
CA PRO A 50 12.93 -12.10 -19.38
C PRO A 50 12.80 -13.22 -18.35
N ALA A 51 13.79 -14.11 -18.27
CA ALA A 51 13.82 -15.20 -17.30
C ALA A 51 13.91 -14.68 -15.85
N VAL A 52 14.74 -13.67 -15.59
CA VAL A 52 14.89 -13.07 -14.25
C VAL A 52 13.64 -12.30 -13.85
N VAL A 53 13.02 -11.58 -14.78
CA VAL A 53 11.72 -10.93 -14.54
C VAL A 53 10.64 -11.96 -14.20
N SER A 54 10.59 -13.07 -14.93
CA SER A 54 9.62 -14.15 -14.68
C SER A 54 9.84 -14.82 -13.32
N LEU A 55 11.10 -15.12 -12.97
CA LEU A 55 11.45 -15.70 -11.67
C LEU A 55 11.11 -14.75 -10.52
N THR A 56 11.46 -13.47 -10.63
CA THR A 56 11.17 -12.48 -9.58
C THR A 56 9.66 -12.22 -9.44
N SER A 57 8.90 -12.23 -10.54
CA SER A 57 7.43 -12.19 -10.52
C SER A 57 6.85 -13.43 -9.82
N ALA A 58 7.41 -14.62 -10.07
CA ALA A 58 6.97 -15.85 -9.41
C ALA A 58 7.23 -15.81 -7.89
N LEU A 59 8.43 -15.39 -7.47
CA LEU A 59 8.76 -15.24 -6.05
C LEU A 59 7.87 -14.18 -5.37
N ARG A 60 7.62 -13.04 -6.04
CA ARG A 60 6.66 -12.04 -5.54
C ARG A 60 5.25 -12.61 -5.41
N SER A 61 4.82 -13.47 -6.33
CA SER A 61 3.50 -14.12 -6.26
C SER A 61 3.33 -14.94 -4.98
N LEU A 62 4.37 -15.62 -4.49
CA LEU A 62 4.32 -16.29 -3.19
C LEU A 62 4.16 -15.28 -2.04
N GLY A 63 4.91 -14.20 -2.08
CA GLY A 63 4.83 -13.15 -1.06
C GLY A 63 3.45 -12.46 -1.01
N GLN A 64 2.80 -12.27 -2.15
CA GLN A 64 1.47 -11.66 -2.23
C GLN A 64 0.38 -12.45 -1.49
N VAL A 65 0.55 -13.76 -1.26
CA VAL A 65 -0.36 -14.56 -0.43
C VAL A 65 -0.54 -13.96 0.97
N ILE A 66 0.52 -13.36 1.52
CA ILE A 66 0.55 -12.72 2.84
C ILE A 66 0.87 -11.22 2.76
N PHE A 67 0.55 -10.58 1.62
CA PHE A 67 0.72 -9.14 1.36
C PHE A 67 2.16 -8.62 1.34
N ILE A 68 3.15 -9.48 1.09
CA ILE A 68 4.56 -9.11 1.05
C ILE A 68 5.08 -9.12 -0.39
N ASN A 69 5.19 -7.94 -1.01
CA ASN A 69 5.73 -7.81 -2.36
C ASN A 69 7.28 -7.79 -2.37
N ASN A 70 7.92 -8.89 -1.96
CA ASN A 70 9.38 -8.96 -1.87
C ASN A 70 9.91 -10.31 -2.41
N PRO A 71 10.82 -10.32 -3.40
CA PRO A 71 11.30 -11.55 -4.01
C PRO A 71 12.18 -12.39 -3.07
N ILE A 72 12.87 -11.77 -2.11
CA ILE A 72 13.67 -12.49 -1.10
C ILE A 72 12.74 -13.19 -0.10
N SER A 73 11.70 -12.48 0.36
CA SER A 73 10.61 -13.11 1.13
C SER A 73 9.98 -14.24 0.34
N GLY A 74 9.72 -14.05 -0.95
CA GLY A 74 9.22 -15.09 -1.85
C GLY A 74 10.09 -16.34 -1.90
N LEU A 75 11.42 -16.19 -1.90
CA LEU A 75 12.35 -17.32 -1.86
C LEU A 75 12.26 -18.07 -0.52
N LEU A 76 12.21 -17.35 0.60
CA LEU A 76 12.03 -17.97 1.92
C LEU A 76 10.69 -18.70 2.02
N LEU A 77 9.63 -18.16 1.41
CA LEU A 77 8.33 -18.82 1.32
C LEU A 77 8.39 -20.09 0.46
N LEU A 78 9.09 -20.07 -0.67
CA LEU A 78 9.32 -21.27 -1.49
C LEU A 78 10.04 -22.36 -0.67
N LEU A 79 11.06 -21.98 0.10
CA LEU A 79 11.75 -22.91 1.01
C LEU A 79 10.79 -23.46 2.09
N ALA A 80 9.87 -22.64 2.62
CA ALA A 80 8.85 -23.09 3.57
C ALA A 80 7.94 -24.18 2.97
N LEU A 81 7.53 -24.01 1.70
CA LEU A 81 6.72 -24.98 0.97
C LEU A 81 7.50 -26.27 0.70
N LEU A 82 8.74 -26.17 0.19
CA LEU A 82 9.59 -27.33 -0.09
C LEU A 82 9.93 -28.11 1.17
N TRP A 83 10.11 -27.41 2.30
CA TRP A 83 10.27 -28.02 3.61
C TRP A 83 9.03 -28.81 4.04
N GLN A 84 7.84 -28.26 3.79
CA GLN A 84 6.59 -28.95 4.11
C GLN A 84 6.43 -30.22 3.27
N SER A 85 6.62 -30.12 1.95
CA SER A 85 6.82 -31.25 1.05
C SER A 85 7.30 -30.77 -0.32
N PRO A 86 8.08 -31.58 -1.07
CA PRO A 86 8.43 -31.24 -2.44
C PRO A 86 7.22 -31.00 -3.35
N ALA A 87 6.14 -31.76 -3.15
CA ALA A 87 4.89 -31.62 -3.91
C ALA A 87 4.24 -30.23 -3.70
N MET A 88 4.26 -29.71 -2.47
CA MET A 88 3.76 -28.36 -2.14
C MET A 88 4.48 -27.29 -2.96
N GLY A 89 5.81 -27.35 -3.04
CA GLY A 89 6.60 -26.41 -3.84
C GLY A 89 6.34 -26.54 -5.34
N ILE A 90 6.26 -27.78 -5.85
CA ILE A 90 6.02 -28.06 -7.28
C ILE A 90 4.64 -27.58 -7.72
N PHE A 91 3.58 -27.92 -6.99
CA PHE A 91 2.23 -27.52 -7.36
C PHE A 91 2.00 -26.02 -7.18
N ALA A 92 2.58 -25.38 -6.15
CA ALA A 92 2.54 -23.93 -6.03
C ALA A 92 3.25 -23.25 -7.22
N ALA A 93 4.42 -23.74 -7.63
CA ALA A 93 5.14 -23.22 -8.79
C ALA A 93 4.35 -23.40 -10.09
N LEU A 94 3.72 -24.56 -10.30
CA LEU A 94 2.82 -24.80 -11.42
C LEU A 94 1.66 -23.82 -11.42
N GLY A 95 1.00 -23.64 -10.27
CA GLY A 95 -0.12 -22.71 -10.12
C GLY A 95 0.28 -21.26 -10.44
N ILE A 96 1.45 -20.81 -9.95
CA ILE A 96 1.99 -19.48 -10.27
C ILE A 96 2.27 -19.33 -11.76
N ALA A 97 2.94 -20.31 -12.36
CA ALA A 97 3.29 -20.29 -13.77
C ALA A 97 2.04 -20.21 -14.64
N THR A 98 1.06 -21.09 -14.40
CA THR A 98 -0.19 -21.11 -15.15
C THR A 98 -0.97 -19.81 -14.96
N ALA A 99 -1.15 -19.32 -13.73
CA ALA A 99 -1.85 -18.08 -13.47
C ALA A 99 -1.21 -16.86 -14.17
N ASN A 100 0.13 -16.79 -14.16
CA ASN A 100 0.87 -15.72 -14.87
C ASN A 100 0.76 -15.86 -16.40
N ILE A 101 0.80 -17.08 -16.94
CA ILE A 101 0.56 -17.32 -18.38
C ILE A 101 -0.87 -16.94 -18.76
N THR A 102 -1.87 -17.32 -17.98
CA THR A 102 -3.26 -16.90 -18.21
C THR A 102 -3.37 -15.39 -18.22
N SER A 103 -2.71 -14.70 -17.29
CA SER A 103 -2.70 -13.23 -17.31
C SER A 103 -2.00 -12.65 -18.55
N LEU A 104 -1.10 -13.38 -19.23
CA LEU A 104 -0.49 -12.94 -20.51
C LEU A 104 -1.53 -13.03 -21.61
N VAL A 105 -2.18 -14.19 -21.70
CA VAL A 105 -3.18 -14.51 -22.73
C VAL A 105 -4.35 -13.52 -22.71
N ILE A 106 -4.83 -13.12 -21.53
CA ILE A 106 -5.94 -12.17 -21.39
C ILE A 106 -5.52 -10.70 -21.45
N GLY A 107 -4.24 -10.39 -21.71
CA GLY A 107 -3.75 -9.00 -21.77
C GLY A 107 -3.73 -8.28 -20.41
N GLY A 108 -3.55 -9.00 -19.31
CA GLY A 108 -3.50 -8.44 -17.95
C GLY A 108 -2.35 -7.45 -17.75
N ASP A 109 -2.53 -6.53 -16.79
CA ASP A 109 -1.61 -5.42 -16.54
C ASP A 109 -0.18 -5.91 -16.25
N ARG A 110 0.79 -5.31 -16.95
CA ARG A 110 2.19 -5.73 -16.85
C ARG A 110 2.77 -5.44 -15.46
N SER A 111 2.41 -4.31 -14.86
CA SER A 111 2.90 -3.93 -13.53
C SER A 111 2.37 -4.87 -12.45
N ALA A 112 1.06 -5.16 -12.47
CA ALA A 112 0.42 -6.11 -11.56
C ALA A 112 1.06 -7.49 -11.64
N ARG A 113 1.37 -7.96 -12.85
CA ARG A 113 2.07 -9.23 -13.08
C ARG A 113 3.50 -9.22 -12.55
N HIS A 114 4.29 -8.18 -12.83
CA HIS A 114 5.65 -8.06 -12.28
C HIS A 114 5.65 -8.00 -10.74
N ASN A 115 4.58 -7.46 -10.14
CA ASN A 115 4.36 -7.43 -8.69
C ASN A 115 3.72 -8.72 -8.13
N GLY A 116 3.50 -9.76 -8.95
CA GLY A 116 3.03 -11.07 -8.52
C GLY A 116 1.52 -11.17 -8.22
N ILE A 117 0.72 -10.16 -8.60
CA ILE A 117 -0.71 -10.07 -8.24
C ILE A 117 -1.54 -11.19 -8.87
N TYR A 118 -1.18 -11.67 -10.07
CA TYR A 118 -1.95 -12.74 -10.72
C TYR A 118 -1.62 -14.14 -10.17
N GLY A 119 -0.39 -14.37 -9.69
CA GLY A 119 0.09 -15.71 -9.37
C GLY A 119 -0.31 -16.27 -8.00
N PHE A 120 -0.63 -15.42 -7.02
CA PHE A 120 -0.74 -15.85 -5.62
C PHE A 120 -1.96 -16.75 -5.33
N ASN A 121 -3.11 -16.51 -5.97
CA ASN A 121 -4.26 -17.41 -5.83
C ASN A 121 -3.96 -18.77 -6.49
N GLY A 122 -3.25 -18.78 -7.62
CA GLY A 122 -2.80 -20.02 -8.28
C GLY A 122 -1.82 -20.81 -7.41
N ALA A 123 -0.89 -20.13 -6.73
CA ALA A 123 0.00 -20.76 -5.74
C ALA A 123 -0.80 -21.51 -4.68
N LEU A 124 -1.81 -20.86 -4.09
CA LEU A 124 -2.64 -21.45 -3.06
C LEU A 124 -3.49 -22.63 -3.55
N VAL A 125 -4.01 -22.58 -4.79
CA VAL A 125 -4.69 -23.75 -5.40
C VAL A 125 -3.73 -24.94 -5.49
N GLY A 126 -2.49 -24.71 -5.93
CA GLY A 126 -1.45 -25.73 -5.97
C GLY A 126 -1.10 -26.26 -4.59
N SER A 127 -0.93 -25.37 -3.61
CA SER A 127 -0.69 -25.75 -2.21
C SER A 127 -1.83 -26.57 -1.62
N ALA A 128 -3.08 -26.19 -1.88
CA ALA A 128 -4.25 -26.93 -1.43
C ALA A 128 -4.34 -28.32 -2.08
N ALA A 129 -4.01 -28.45 -3.36
CA ALA A 129 -3.92 -29.76 -4.01
C ALA A 129 -2.87 -30.64 -3.30
N ALA A 130 -1.68 -30.11 -3.00
CA ALA A 130 -0.65 -30.87 -2.29
C ALA A 130 -1.04 -31.21 -0.84
N ALA A 131 -1.80 -30.34 -0.17
CA ALA A 131 -2.22 -30.52 1.21
C ALA A 131 -3.39 -31.52 1.40
N PHE A 132 -4.29 -31.61 0.41
CA PHE A 132 -5.50 -32.43 0.52
C PHE A 132 -5.45 -33.70 -0.33
N ALA A 133 -4.53 -33.84 -1.28
CA ALA A 133 -4.38 -35.03 -2.10
C ALA A 133 -3.60 -36.14 -1.39
N THR A 134 -3.99 -37.39 -1.60
CA THR A 134 -3.13 -38.56 -1.37
C THR A 134 -2.26 -38.79 -2.59
N LEU A 135 -0.97 -38.46 -2.47
CA LEU A 135 0.01 -38.51 -3.56
C LEU A 135 0.84 -39.80 -3.53
N ASP A 136 0.15 -40.94 -3.62
CA ASP A 136 0.77 -42.27 -3.60
C ASP A 136 1.29 -42.65 -5.00
N GLY A 137 2.45 -42.09 -5.36
CA GLY A 137 3.18 -42.42 -6.59
C GLY A 137 3.03 -41.42 -7.75
N HIS A 138 3.67 -41.74 -8.88
CA HIS A 138 3.76 -40.81 -10.02
C HIS A 138 2.43 -40.55 -10.73
N LEU A 139 1.54 -41.55 -10.78
CA LEU A 139 0.27 -41.44 -11.50
C LEU A 139 -0.68 -40.44 -10.82
N SER A 140 -0.79 -40.47 -9.50
CA SER A 140 -1.61 -39.49 -8.75
C SER A 140 -1.05 -38.09 -8.92
N LEU A 141 0.26 -37.92 -8.77
CA LEU A 141 0.94 -36.64 -8.97
C LEU A 141 0.67 -36.06 -10.38
N LEU A 142 0.78 -36.87 -11.43
CA LEU A 142 0.49 -36.45 -12.80
C LEU A 142 -1.00 -36.15 -13.02
N ALA A 143 -1.92 -36.88 -12.37
CA ALA A 143 -3.35 -36.64 -12.49
C ALA A 143 -3.78 -35.30 -11.86
N TRP A 144 -3.12 -34.87 -10.77
CA TRP A 144 -3.42 -33.60 -10.11
C TRP A 144 -2.88 -32.37 -10.87
N MET A 145 -1.83 -32.51 -11.69
CA MET A 145 -1.22 -31.38 -12.41
C MET A 145 -2.19 -30.63 -13.34
N PRO A 146 -2.97 -31.28 -14.23
CA PRO A 146 -3.97 -30.60 -15.05
C PRO A 146 -5.01 -29.86 -14.23
N LEU A 147 -5.44 -30.44 -13.11
CA LEU A 147 -6.46 -29.84 -12.25
C LEU A 147 -5.94 -28.59 -11.55
N VAL A 148 -4.69 -28.61 -11.07
CA VAL A 148 -3.99 -27.44 -10.54
C VAL A 148 -3.84 -26.36 -11.61
N ALA A 149 -3.42 -26.73 -12.82
CA ALA A 149 -3.25 -25.77 -13.91
C ALA A 149 -4.58 -25.10 -14.29
N VAL A 150 -5.65 -25.87 -14.49
CA VAL A 150 -6.98 -25.34 -14.80
C VAL A 150 -7.49 -24.47 -13.66
N GLY A 151 -7.39 -24.94 -12.41
CA GLY A 151 -7.79 -24.17 -11.24
C GLY A 151 -7.03 -22.84 -11.14
N ALA A 152 -5.71 -22.85 -11.29
CA ALA A 152 -4.90 -21.64 -11.28
C ALA A 152 -5.30 -20.66 -12.39
N ALA A 153 -5.54 -21.14 -13.61
CA ALA A 153 -6.05 -20.30 -14.70
C ALA A 153 -7.40 -19.64 -14.34
N LEU A 154 -8.34 -20.42 -13.78
CA LEU A 154 -9.64 -19.92 -13.34
C LEU A 154 -9.52 -18.89 -12.22
N THR A 155 -8.57 -19.04 -11.29
CA THR A 155 -8.34 -18.02 -10.25
C THR A 155 -7.93 -16.69 -10.84
N THR A 156 -7.09 -16.66 -11.88
CA THR A 156 -6.72 -15.43 -12.59
C THR A 156 -7.92 -14.79 -13.26
N LEU A 157 -8.79 -15.58 -13.89
CA LEU A 157 -10.01 -15.07 -14.54
C LEU A 157 -10.99 -14.49 -13.51
N LEU A 158 -11.18 -15.14 -12.37
CA LEU A 158 -11.99 -14.60 -11.28
C LEU A 158 -11.35 -13.34 -10.68
N LEU A 159 -10.03 -13.33 -10.48
CA LEU A 159 -9.32 -12.17 -9.95
C LEU A 159 -9.55 -10.93 -10.83
N VAL A 160 -9.50 -11.07 -12.15
CA VAL A 160 -9.73 -9.95 -13.09
C VAL A 160 -11.19 -9.52 -13.09
N ASN A 161 -12.12 -10.47 -13.27
CA ASN A 161 -13.53 -10.15 -13.47
C ASN A 161 -14.26 -9.83 -12.17
N LEU A 162 -14.27 -10.79 -11.22
CA LEU A 162 -14.90 -10.61 -9.91
C LEU A 162 -14.15 -9.56 -9.09
N GLY A 163 -12.81 -9.57 -9.13
CA GLY A 163 -12.02 -8.54 -8.43
C GLY A 163 -12.28 -7.13 -8.97
N GLY A 164 -12.34 -6.96 -10.30
CA GLY A 164 -12.71 -5.69 -10.90
C GLY A 164 -14.13 -5.24 -10.54
N TRP A 165 -15.07 -6.17 -10.34
CA TRP A 165 -16.41 -5.87 -9.85
C TRP A 165 -16.39 -5.44 -8.37
N LEU A 166 -15.70 -6.17 -7.50
CA LEU A 166 -15.58 -5.84 -6.07
C LEU A 166 -14.94 -4.48 -5.84
N ILE A 167 -13.89 -4.14 -6.60
CA ILE A 167 -13.22 -2.84 -6.50
C ILE A 167 -14.17 -1.72 -6.94
N ARG A 168 -14.87 -1.87 -8.08
CA ARG A 168 -15.77 -0.83 -8.59
C ARG A 168 -16.99 -0.58 -7.71
N HIS A 169 -17.59 -1.63 -7.16
CA HIS A 169 -18.86 -1.50 -6.45
C HIS A 169 -18.72 -1.43 -4.92
N LEU A 170 -17.71 -2.11 -4.35
CA LEU A 170 -17.49 -2.15 -2.90
C LEU A 170 -16.21 -1.42 -2.46
N GLY A 171 -15.31 -1.09 -3.40
CA GLY A 171 -14.01 -0.46 -3.10
C GLY A 171 -13.11 -1.34 -2.25
N VAL A 172 -13.22 -2.66 -2.39
CA VAL A 172 -12.40 -3.64 -1.64
C VAL A 172 -11.70 -4.60 -2.61
N PRO A 173 -10.49 -5.06 -2.27
CA PRO A 173 -9.77 -6.05 -3.06
C PRO A 173 -10.43 -7.43 -2.94
N PRO A 174 -10.26 -8.32 -3.94
CA PRO A 174 -10.78 -9.69 -3.91
C PRO A 174 -10.05 -10.62 -2.92
N LEU A 175 -8.87 -10.23 -2.44
CA LEU A 175 -8.05 -11.04 -1.52
C LEU A 175 -7.82 -12.46 -2.07
N THR A 176 -7.97 -13.48 -1.23
CA THR A 176 -7.89 -14.90 -1.58
C THR A 176 -9.26 -15.53 -1.92
N LEU A 177 -10.28 -14.72 -2.20
CA LEU A 177 -11.60 -15.21 -2.60
C LEU A 177 -11.54 -16.09 -3.86
N PRO A 178 -10.80 -15.73 -4.93
CA PRO A 178 -10.66 -16.59 -6.10
C PRO A 178 -10.10 -17.97 -5.74
N PHE A 179 -9.06 -18.03 -4.90
CA PHE A 179 -8.53 -19.29 -4.38
C PHE A 179 -9.60 -20.12 -3.65
N CYS A 180 -10.32 -19.53 -2.70
CA CYS A 180 -11.31 -20.27 -1.91
C CYS A 180 -12.39 -20.91 -2.80
N LEU A 181 -12.97 -20.11 -3.71
CA LEU A 181 -14.04 -20.58 -4.60
C LEU A 181 -13.55 -21.68 -5.55
N ILE A 182 -12.39 -21.50 -6.16
CA ILE A 182 -11.86 -22.49 -7.12
C ILE A 182 -11.41 -23.76 -6.43
N THR A 183 -10.76 -23.67 -5.28
CA THR A 183 -10.34 -24.86 -4.53
C THR A 183 -11.55 -25.68 -4.07
N TRP A 184 -12.65 -25.05 -3.65
CA TRP A 184 -13.88 -25.78 -3.35
C TRP A 184 -14.45 -26.52 -4.56
N VAL A 185 -14.49 -25.87 -5.73
CA VAL A 185 -14.93 -26.51 -6.98
C VAL A 185 -14.02 -27.68 -7.35
N VAL A 186 -12.70 -27.51 -7.22
CA VAL A 186 -11.71 -28.56 -7.49
C VAL A 186 -11.90 -29.76 -6.56
N LEU A 187 -12.04 -29.54 -5.26
CA LEU A 187 -12.23 -30.62 -4.29
C LEU A 187 -13.58 -31.32 -4.46
N ALA A 188 -14.65 -30.56 -4.71
CA ALA A 188 -15.98 -31.12 -5.02
C ALA A 188 -15.95 -31.97 -6.30
N LEU A 189 -15.24 -31.51 -7.34
CA LEU A 189 -15.06 -32.27 -8.57
C LEU A 189 -14.31 -33.58 -8.32
N VAL A 190 -13.22 -33.56 -7.55
CA VAL A 190 -12.47 -34.77 -7.20
C VAL A 190 -13.35 -35.78 -6.46
N MET A 191 -14.12 -35.32 -5.48
CA MET A 191 -15.08 -36.17 -4.76
C MET A 191 -16.15 -36.76 -5.70
N ALA A 192 -16.64 -35.97 -6.66
CA ALA A 192 -17.66 -36.40 -7.62
C ALA A 192 -17.11 -37.37 -8.67
N LEU A 193 -15.89 -37.18 -9.14
CA LEU A 193 -15.22 -38.06 -10.10
C LEU A 193 -14.90 -39.43 -9.49
N ASN A 194 -14.57 -39.47 -8.19
CA ASN A 194 -14.23 -40.68 -7.45
C ASN A 194 -13.21 -41.57 -8.19
N HIS A 195 -12.20 -40.94 -8.80
CA HIS A 195 -11.21 -41.59 -9.65
C HIS A 195 -10.04 -42.10 -8.81
N PRO A 196 -9.50 -43.31 -9.03
CA PRO A 196 -8.47 -43.91 -8.17
C PRO A 196 -7.15 -43.11 -8.12
N ALA A 197 -6.83 -42.35 -9.17
CA ALA A 197 -5.66 -41.46 -9.20
C ALA A 197 -5.90 -40.08 -8.57
N LEU A 198 -7.15 -39.71 -8.27
CA LEU A 198 -7.55 -38.42 -7.71
C LEU A 198 -8.27 -38.67 -6.38
N THR A 199 -7.47 -38.96 -5.36
CA THR A 199 -7.94 -39.30 -4.02
C THR A 199 -7.60 -38.20 -3.03
N LEU A 200 -8.51 -37.96 -2.09
CA LEU A 200 -8.35 -36.99 -1.01
C LEU A 200 -7.90 -37.68 0.27
N MET A 201 -7.08 -36.99 1.07
CA MET A 201 -6.69 -37.45 2.40
C MET A 201 -7.92 -37.61 3.29
N ALA A 202 -7.90 -38.64 4.14
CA ALA A 202 -8.95 -38.83 5.14
C ALA A 202 -9.04 -37.61 6.07
N SER A 203 -10.26 -37.19 6.39
CA SER A 203 -10.54 -36.03 7.24
C SER A 203 -9.75 -36.11 8.56
N GLY A 204 -9.01 -35.05 8.89
CA GLY A 204 -8.13 -34.98 10.07
C GLY A 204 -6.65 -35.22 9.79
N SER A 205 -6.30 -35.98 8.76
CA SER A 205 -4.90 -36.31 8.42
C SER A 205 -4.11 -35.10 7.88
N ALA A 206 -4.79 -34.18 7.19
CA ALA A 206 -4.20 -32.98 6.60
C ALA A 206 -3.85 -31.88 7.65
N ILE A 207 -4.31 -32.05 8.89
CA ILE A 207 -4.23 -31.01 9.93
C ILE A 207 -2.90 -31.13 10.72
N GLY A 208 -2.18 -32.25 10.60
CA GLY A 208 -0.96 -32.55 11.34
C GLY A 208 -1.24 -33.07 12.76
N GLN A 209 -0.23 -33.65 13.41
CA GLN A 209 -0.37 -34.13 14.79
C GLN A 209 -0.21 -32.97 15.79
N ALA A 210 -1.19 -32.80 16.67
CA ALA A 210 -1.16 -31.75 17.69
C ALA A 210 0.00 -31.98 18.68
N PRO A 211 0.78 -30.93 19.01
CA PRO A 211 1.80 -31.02 20.05
C PRO A 211 1.16 -31.19 21.43
N ALA A 212 1.93 -31.70 22.39
CA ALA A 212 1.49 -31.82 23.78
C ALA A 212 1.42 -30.43 24.44
N GLY A 213 0.24 -30.04 24.95
CA GLY A 213 0.02 -28.78 25.66
C GLY A 213 -0.33 -27.58 24.77
N LEU A 214 -0.75 -26.48 25.41
CA LEU A 214 -1.11 -25.23 24.74
C LEU A 214 0.09 -24.27 24.78
N ASP A 215 0.82 -24.15 23.68
CA ASP A 215 1.78 -23.06 23.43
C ASP A 215 1.19 -22.13 22.36
N LEU A 216 0.56 -21.04 22.81
CA LEU A 216 -0.06 -20.05 21.93
C LEU A 216 0.94 -19.41 20.97
N LEU A 217 2.19 -19.21 21.39
CA LEU A 217 3.20 -18.59 20.53
C LEU A 217 3.59 -19.55 19.40
N GLN A 218 3.83 -20.82 19.70
CA GLN A 218 4.05 -21.84 18.67
C GLN A 218 2.82 -22.02 17.76
N GLY A 219 1.60 -21.97 18.31
CA GLY A 219 0.37 -21.99 17.54
C GLY A 219 0.27 -20.81 16.56
N VAL A 220 0.71 -19.61 16.97
CA VAL A 220 0.78 -18.45 16.06
C VAL A 220 1.86 -18.62 15.00
N VAL A 221 3.05 -19.12 15.34
CA VAL A 221 4.11 -19.40 14.36
C VAL A 221 3.65 -20.44 13.33
N ARG A 222 3.00 -21.52 13.76
CA ARG A 222 2.36 -22.48 12.84
C ARG A 222 1.23 -21.84 12.05
N GLY A 223 0.51 -20.88 12.63
CA GLY A 223 -0.46 -20.03 11.94
C GLY A 223 0.09 -19.35 10.70
N PHE A 224 1.31 -18.79 10.77
CA PHE A 224 1.98 -18.25 9.59
C PHE A 224 2.18 -19.33 8.51
N GLY A 225 2.55 -20.55 8.89
CA GLY A 225 2.64 -21.69 7.96
C GLY A 225 1.28 -22.12 7.38
N GLN A 226 0.23 -22.13 8.20
CA GLN A 226 -1.12 -22.52 7.83
C GLN A 226 -1.76 -21.58 6.80
N VAL A 227 -1.29 -20.34 6.67
CA VAL A 227 -1.64 -19.45 5.54
C VAL A 227 -1.38 -20.14 4.19
N PHE A 228 -0.34 -20.97 4.12
CA PHE A 228 0.05 -21.77 2.96
C PHE A 228 -0.28 -23.26 3.11
N LEU A 229 -1.18 -23.61 4.05
CA LEU A 229 -1.54 -24.99 4.39
C LEU A 229 -0.34 -25.84 4.87
N CYS A 230 0.63 -25.20 5.54
CA CYS A 230 1.82 -25.86 6.09
C CYS A 230 1.74 -25.94 7.63
N PRO A 231 1.30 -27.07 8.22
CA PRO A 231 1.14 -27.18 9.67
C PRO A 231 2.46 -27.28 10.45
N SER A 232 3.60 -27.53 9.78
CA SER A 232 4.88 -27.74 10.46
C SER A 232 5.43 -26.45 11.08
N LEU A 233 6.02 -26.56 12.28
CA LEU A 233 6.65 -25.42 12.94
C LEU A 233 7.78 -24.79 12.12
N PRO A 234 8.68 -25.57 11.45
CA PRO A 234 9.73 -24.97 10.64
C PRO A 234 9.18 -24.19 9.44
N SER A 235 8.16 -24.68 8.73
CA SER A 235 7.52 -23.93 7.65
C SER A 235 6.90 -22.64 8.16
N GLY A 236 6.25 -22.68 9.34
CA GLY A 236 5.75 -21.49 10.01
C GLY A 236 6.83 -20.46 10.34
N LEU A 237 8.00 -20.92 10.83
CA LEU A 237 9.14 -20.06 11.11
C LEU A 237 9.71 -19.43 9.83
N PHE A 238 9.87 -20.20 8.75
CA PHE A 238 10.27 -19.66 7.44
C PHE A 238 9.31 -18.57 6.96
N VAL A 239 8.00 -18.78 7.10
CA VAL A 239 7.00 -17.78 6.70
C VAL A 239 7.09 -16.54 7.59
N LEU A 240 7.18 -16.67 8.91
CA LEU A 240 7.33 -15.54 9.82
C LEU A 240 8.61 -14.72 9.50
N VAL A 241 9.74 -15.40 9.28
CA VAL A 241 11.00 -14.75 8.91
C VAL A 241 10.89 -14.09 7.54
N ALA A 242 10.21 -14.71 6.57
CA ALA A 242 9.95 -14.13 5.26
C ALA A 242 9.14 -12.83 5.35
N VAL A 243 8.09 -12.82 6.18
CA VAL A 243 7.27 -11.62 6.44
C VAL A 243 8.13 -10.56 7.11
N ALA A 244 8.85 -10.91 8.18
CA ALA A 244 9.72 -9.97 8.90
C ALA A 244 10.79 -9.36 7.99
N ALA A 245 11.43 -10.16 7.13
CA ALA A 245 12.43 -9.71 6.16
C ALA A 245 11.88 -8.65 5.20
N GLY A 246 10.62 -8.77 4.77
CA GLY A 246 9.94 -7.81 3.91
C GLY A 246 9.40 -6.59 4.68
N SER A 247 8.74 -6.84 5.81
CA SER A 247 8.10 -5.85 6.68
C SER A 247 8.01 -6.40 8.13
N PRO A 248 8.88 -5.94 9.05
CA PRO A 248 8.78 -6.26 10.47
C PRO A 248 7.45 -5.85 11.08
N LEU A 249 6.89 -4.73 10.63
CA LEU A 249 5.60 -4.26 11.12
C LEU A 249 4.48 -5.21 10.70
N ALA A 250 4.50 -5.74 9.46
CA ALA A 250 3.57 -6.80 9.05
C ALA A 250 3.73 -8.06 9.92
N ALA A 251 4.96 -8.47 10.25
CA ALA A 251 5.19 -9.61 11.13
C ALA A 251 4.60 -9.39 12.53
N LEU A 252 4.82 -8.21 13.12
CA LEU A 252 4.25 -7.84 14.42
C LEU A 252 2.71 -7.79 14.40
N LEU A 253 2.13 -7.20 13.35
CA LEU A 253 0.67 -7.19 13.13
C LEU A 253 0.11 -8.60 13.03
N GLY A 254 0.76 -9.46 12.24
CA GLY A 254 0.38 -10.85 12.07
C GLY A 254 0.44 -11.64 13.39
N VAL A 255 1.50 -11.47 14.18
CA VAL A 255 1.63 -12.10 15.51
C VAL A 255 0.50 -11.62 16.43
N ALA A 256 0.26 -10.31 16.52
CA ALA A 256 -0.80 -9.76 17.36
C ALA A 256 -2.21 -10.25 16.94
N GLY A 257 -2.50 -10.24 15.64
CA GLY A 257 -3.75 -10.76 15.08
C GLY A 257 -3.93 -12.25 15.31
N GLY A 258 -2.86 -13.03 15.11
CA GLY A 258 -2.85 -14.46 15.37
C GLY A 258 -3.12 -14.80 16.83
N LEU A 259 -2.55 -14.05 17.77
CA LEU A 259 -2.81 -14.20 19.21
C LEU A 259 -4.27 -13.89 19.55
N VAL A 260 -4.79 -12.74 19.10
CA VAL A 260 -6.18 -12.33 19.35
C VAL A 260 -7.16 -13.35 18.76
N SER A 261 -6.92 -13.80 17.53
CA SER A 261 -7.75 -14.83 16.88
C SER A 261 -7.68 -16.16 17.62
N SER A 262 -6.49 -16.59 18.08
CA SER A 262 -6.34 -17.85 18.84
C SER A 262 -7.09 -17.81 20.16
N LEU A 263 -6.98 -16.71 20.91
CA LEU A 263 -7.71 -16.51 22.16
C LEU A 263 -9.22 -16.47 21.94
N THR A 264 -9.66 -15.84 20.85
CA THR A 264 -11.07 -15.82 20.47
C THR A 264 -11.57 -17.21 20.11
N ALA A 265 -10.79 -17.98 19.34
CA ALA A 265 -11.13 -19.36 19.00
C ALA A 265 -11.24 -20.27 20.24
N LEU A 266 -10.33 -20.13 21.21
CA LEU A 266 -10.42 -20.83 22.50
C LEU A 266 -11.69 -20.42 23.27
N ALA A 267 -11.99 -19.12 23.31
CA ALA A 267 -13.21 -18.62 23.97
C ALA A 267 -14.51 -19.12 23.31
N MET A 268 -14.46 -19.43 22.01
CA MET A 268 -15.56 -20.05 21.27
C MET A 268 -15.61 -21.59 21.39
N GLY A 269 -14.72 -22.19 22.17
CA GLY A 269 -14.70 -23.64 22.44
C GLY A 269 -13.89 -24.47 21.43
N MET A 270 -13.03 -23.86 20.61
CA MET A 270 -12.07 -24.62 19.81
C MET A 270 -11.08 -25.36 20.73
N ASP A 271 -10.79 -26.62 20.43
CA ASP A 271 -9.88 -27.42 21.24
C ASP A 271 -8.45 -26.88 21.19
N ALA A 272 -7.73 -27.04 22.30
CA ALA A 272 -6.36 -26.54 22.44
C ALA A 272 -5.39 -27.16 21.42
N GLY A 273 -5.63 -28.38 20.96
CA GLY A 273 -4.80 -29.06 19.97
C GLY A 273 -4.89 -28.39 18.60
N SER A 274 -6.11 -28.11 18.12
CA SER A 274 -6.36 -27.35 16.89
C SER A 274 -5.75 -25.95 16.93
N VAL A 275 -5.83 -25.28 18.09
CA VAL A 275 -5.19 -23.96 18.27
C VAL A 275 -3.67 -24.09 18.24
N ALA A 276 -3.10 -25.11 18.88
CA ALA A 276 -1.66 -25.38 18.85
C ALA A 276 -1.15 -25.78 17.45
N LEU A 277 -2.01 -26.33 16.58
CA LEU A 277 -1.73 -26.55 15.15
C LEU A 277 -1.83 -25.27 14.29
N GLY A 278 -2.18 -24.14 14.90
CA GLY A 278 -2.30 -22.84 14.25
C GLY A 278 -3.63 -22.63 13.50
N LEU A 279 -4.61 -23.52 13.64
CA LEU A 279 -5.92 -23.37 12.96
C LEU A 279 -6.73 -22.18 13.50
N GLY A 280 -6.52 -21.84 14.77
CA GLY A 280 -7.15 -20.68 15.41
C GLY A 280 -6.49 -19.34 15.07
N SER A 281 -5.32 -19.32 14.42
CA SER A 281 -4.51 -18.10 14.26
C SER A 281 -4.43 -17.57 12.83
N TYR A 282 -4.30 -18.42 11.80
CA TYR A 282 -3.90 -17.99 10.45
C TYR A 282 -4.86 -16.99 9.78
N ASN A 283 -6.18 -17.13 9.96
CA ASN A 283 -7.14 -16.15 9.45
C ASN A 283 -6.95 -14.78 10.12
N GLY A 284 -6.71 -14.77 11.44
CA GLY A 284 -6.39 -13.56 12.20
C GLY A 284 -5.07 -12.92 11.82
N VAL A 285 -4.04 -13.72 11.50
CA VAL A 285 -2.76 -13.24 10.96
C VAL A 285 -2.99 -12.42 9.69
N LEU A 286 -3.70 -12.99 8.71
CA LEU A 286 -4.00 -12.31 7.45
C LEU A 286 -4.87 -11.07 7.65
N THR A 287 -5.92 -11.16 8.48
CA THR A 287 -6.83 -10.04 8.72
C THR A 287 -6.11 -8.86 9.38
N ALA A 288 -5.24 -9.12 10.37
CA ALA A 288 -4.52 -8.06 11.06
C ALA A 288 -3.47 -7.38 10.17
N ILE A 289 -2.75 -8.13 9.32
CA ILE A 289 -1.82 -7.55 8.33
C ILE A 289 -2.60 -6.69 7.33
N ALA A 290 -3.69 -7.23 6.78
CA ALA A 290 -4.53 -6.57 5.79
C ALA A 290 -5.06 -5.22 6.28
N ILE A 291 -5.70 -5.19 7.47
CA ILE A 291 -6.33 -3.98 8.01
C ILE A 291 -5.32 -3.07 8.73
N GLY A 292 -4.35 -3.63 9.45
CA GLY A 292 -3.45 -2.87 10.32
C GLY A 292 -2.28 -2.20 9.61
N GLY A 293 -2.02 -2.55 8.33
CA GLY A 293 -0.90 -1.98 7.59
C GLY A 293 -0.97 -2.03 6.07
N THR A 294 -1.62 -3.04 5.46
CA THR A 294 -1.64 -3.16 3.99
C THR A 294 -2.66 -2.24 3.33
N PHE A 295 -3.93 -2.30 3.74
CA PHE A 295 -5.02 -1.52 3.13
C PHE A 295 -5.37 -0.25 3.91
N TYR A 296 -4.81 -0.06 5.10
CA TYR A 296 -4.85 1.20 5.84
C TYR A 296 -3.47 1.48 6.42
N ALA A 297 -3.09 2.75 6.50
CA ALA A 297 -1.85 3.13 7.18
C ALA A 297 -1.91 2.78 8.67
N THR A 298 -0.78 2.37 9.25
CA THR A 298 -0.72 1.97 10.66
C THR A 298 -0.87 3.18 11.58
N THR A 299 -2.05 3.31 12.18
CA THR A 299 -2.43 4.31 13.17
C THR A 299 -3.04 3.61 14.37
N ARG A 300 -3.25 4.32 15.49
CA ARG A 300 -3.91 3.71 16.67
C ARG A 300 -5.30 3.20 16.34
N GLU A 301 -6.05 3.92 15.50
CA GLU A 301 -7.41 3.56 15.11
C GLU A 301 -7.42 2.31 14.21
N SER A 302 -6.58 2.28 13.16
CA SER A 302 -6.50 1.10 12.27
C SER A 302 -5.96 -0.13 12.99
N LEU A 303 -5.06 0.02 13.97
CA LEU A 303 -4.59 -1.08 14.81
C LEU A 303 -5.71 -1.69 15.65
N LEU A 304 -6.53 -0.85 16.31
CA LEU A 304 -7.67 -1.35 17.10
C LEU A 304 -8.68 -2.07 16.21
N ILE A 305 -9.01 -1.50 15.05
CA ILE A 305 -9.92 -2.14 14.09
C ILE A 305 -9.32 -3.44 13.56
N ALA A 306 -8.01 -3.51 13.30
CA ALA A 306 -7.34 -4.71 12.84
C ALA A 306 -7.43 -5.86 13.85
N LEU A 307 -7.24 -5.60 15.15
CA LEU A 307 -7.37 -6.61 16.19
C LEU A 307 -8.82 -7.06 16.38
N LEU A 308 -9.79 -6.13 16.32
CA LEU A 308 -11.22 -6.47 16.34
C LEU A 308 -11.61 -7.31 15.12
N ALA A 309 -11.09 -6.99 13.94
CA ALA A 309 -11.33 -7.75 12.72
C ALA A 309 -10.67 -9.14 12.80
N ALA A 310 -9.49 -9.26 13.39
CA ALA A 310 -8.82 -10.55 13.63
C ALA A 310 -9.67 -11.45 14.55
N ALA A 311 -10.21 -10.92 15.65
CA ALA A 311 -11.21 -11.63 16.46
C ALA A 311 -12.46 -11.97 15.64
N GLY A 312 -12.94 -11.02 14.82
CA GLY A 312 -14.05 -11.20 13.89
C GLY A 312 -13.85 -12.39 12.94
N SER A 313 -12.62 -12.63 12.47
CA SER A 313 -12.30 -13.79 11.63
C SER A 313 -12.53 -15.12 12.35
N SER A 314 -12.26 -15.20 13.66
CA SER A 314 -12.59 -16.37 14.48
C SER A 314 -14.09 -16.46 14.73
N LEU A 315 -14.77 -15.33 15.01
CA LEU A 315 -16.21 -15.29 15.29
C LEU A 315 -17.06 -15.80 14.12
N VAL A 316 -16.67 -15.50 12.89
CA VAL A 316 -17.37 -16.01 11.70
C VAL A 316 -17.02 -17.46 11.37
N THR A 317 -15.99 -18.04 11.99
CA THR A 317 -15.49 -19.37 11.63
C THR A 317 -16.51 -20.48 11.89
N PRO A 318 -17.13 -20.62 13.09
CA PRO A 318 -18.06 -21.73 13.35
C PRO A 318 -19.27 -21.82 12.40
N PRO A 319 -20.04 -20.74 12.12
CA PRO A 319 -21.16 -20.85 11.19
C PRO A 319 -20.70 -21.19 9.77
N LEU A 320 -19.54 -20.70 9.32
CA LEU A 320 -18.96 -21.07 8.04
C LEU A 320 -18.48 -22.53 8.01
N ALA A 321 -17.92 -23.01 9.13
CA ALA A 321 -17.47 -24.40 9.25
C ALA A 321 -18.65 -25.35 9.16
N GLN A 322 -19.77 -25.02 9.82
CA GLN A 322 -20.98 -25.83 9.82
C GLN A 322 -21.56 -25.96 8.40
N THR A 323 -21.62 -24.88 7.63
CA THR A 323 -22.16 -24.91 6.26
C THR A 323 -21.26 -25.72 5.32
N LEU A 324 -19.94 -25.56 5.43
CA LEU A 324 -18.98 -26.28 4.58
C LEU A 324 -18.82 -27.75 4.97
N ALA A 325 -19.01 -28.10 6.26
CA ALA A 325 -18.97 -29.47 6.73
C ALA A 325 -20.02 -30.36 6.05
N ALA A 326 -21.22 -29.82 5.77
CA ALA A 326 -22.26 -30.54 5.03
C ALA A 326 -21.80 -30.95 3.61
N ALA A 327 -20.95 -30.13 2.98
CA ALA A 327 -20.35 -30.40 1.68
C ALA A 327 -18.98 -31.12 1.77
N ARG A 328 -18.50 -31.43 2.98
CA ARG A 328 -17.15 -31.97 3.26
C ARG A 328 -16.02 -31.10 2.71
N LEU A 329 -16.23 -29.78 2.69
CA LEU A 329 -15.25 -28.81 2.18
C LEU A 329 -14.48 -28.14 3.33
N PRO A 330 -13.19 -27.83 3.15
CA PRO A 330 -12.40 -27.12 4.15
C PRO A 330 -12.72 -25.61 4.17
N LEU A 331 -12.50 -24.96 5.32
CA LEU A 331 -12.68 -23.51 5.49
C LEU A 331 -11.74 -22.66 4.62
N LEU A 332 -10.51 -23.14 4.41
CA LEU A 332 -9.44 -22.39 3.75
C LEU A 332 -9.27 -21.00 4.40
N THR A 333 -8.96 -19.97 3.62
CA THR A 333 -8.84 -18.58 4.10
C THR A 333 -10.17 -17.81 4.02
N PHE A 334 -11.30 -18.50 3.87
CA PHE A 334 -12.60 -17.85 3.70
C PHE A 334 -13.04 -17.01 4.93
N PRO A 335 -12.82 -17.43 6.19
CA PRO A 335 -13.09 -16.56 7.34
C PRO A 335 -12.30 -15.25 7.31
N PHE A 336 -11.03 -15.30 6.91
CA PHE A 336 -10.22 -14.09 6.68
C PHE A 336 -10.85 -13.20 5.60
N VAL A 337 -11.26 -13.76 4.46
CA VAL A 337 -11.86 -13.00 3.35
C VAL A 337 -13.13 -12.28 3.81
N VAL A 338 -14.04 -13.01 4.47
CA VAL A 338 -15.33 -12.46 4.93
C VAL A 338 -15.10 -11.38 5.98
N ALA A 339 -14.30 -11.65 7.02
CA ALA A 339 -14.05 -10.70 8.09
C ALA A 339 -13.35 -9.43 7.59
N THR A 340 -12.34 -9.58 6.71
CA THR A 340 -11.59 -8.45 6.18
C THR A 340 -12.43 -7.59 5.25
N MET A 341 -13.14 -8.19 4.28
CA MET A 341 -14.01 -7.44 3.37
C MET A 341 -15.16 -6.75 4.11
N ALA A 342 -15.81 -7.46 5.04
CA ALA A 342 -16.87 -6.87 5.86
C ALA A 342 -16.36 -5.68 6.69
N THR A 343 -15.18 -5.81 7.29
CA THR A 343 -14.53 -4.73 8.03
C THR A 343 -14.22 -3.54 7.12
N MET A 344 -13.63 -3.76 5.95
CA MET A 344 -13.33 -2.66 5.01
C MET A 344 -14.60 -1.92 4.56
N VAL A 345 -15.66 -2.65 4.22
CA VAL A 345 -16.96 -2.06 3.86
C VAL A 345 -17.55 -1.28 5.04
N ALA A 346 -17.50 -1.84 6.26
CA ALA A 346 -18.01 -1.19 7.46
C ALA A 346 -17.22 0.09 7.80
N VAL A 347 -15.89 0.05 7.75
CA VAL A 347 -15.01 1.20 7.99
C VAL A 347 -15.28 2.30 6.98
N ARG A 348 -15.39 1.99 5.69
CA ARG A 348 -15.68 3.01 4.66
C ARG A 348 -17.00 3.74 4.91
N ARG A 349 -18.00 3.05 5.47
CA ARG A 349 -19.31 3.66 5.80
C ARG A 349 -19.32 4.39 7.15
N ALA A 350 -18.77 3.78 8.18
CA ALA A 350 -18.85 4.29 9.55
C ALA A 350 -17.72 5.26 9.92
N ARG A 351 -16.58 5.19 9.23
CA ARG A 351 -15.35 5.96 9.47
C ARG A 351 -14.74 6.43 8.16
N PRO A 352 -15.43 7.30 7.37
CA PRO A 352 -14.92 7.78 6.09
C PRO A 352 -13.62 8.60 6.20
N THR A 353 -13.27 9.05 7.41
CA THR A 353 -12.03 9.76 7.72
C THR A 353 -10.84 8.82 7.87
N LEU A 354 -11.05 7.51 8.08
CA LEU A 354 -9.98 6.53 8.04
C LEU A 354 -9.76 6.13 6.57
N LEU A 355 -8.89 6.89 5.90
CA LEU A 355 -8.65 6.73 4.48
C LEU A 355 -7.98 5.37 4.18
N PRO A 356 -8.54 4.56 3.25
CA PRO A 356 -7.87 3.35 2.78
C PRO A 356 -6.64 3.72 1.95
N VAL A 357 -5.67 2.82 1.83
CA VAL A 357 -4.59 2.95 0.85
C VAL A 357 -5.15 2.64 -0.53
N ALA A 358 -4.84 3.49 -1.51
CA ALA A 358 -5.20 3.24 -2.90
C ALA A 358 -4.58 1.91 -3.38
N LEU A 359 -5.40 1.02 -3.98
CA LEU A 359 -5.01 -0.36 -4.25
C LEU A 359 -3.79 -0.49 -5.17
N HIS A 360 -3.62 0.41 -6.15
CA HIS A 360 -2.47 0.42 -7.04
C HIS A 360 -1.19 0.97 -6.40
N SER A 361 -1.28 1.60 -5.23
CA SER A 361 -0.15 2.17 -4.49
C SER A 361 0.18 1.42 -3.20
N VAL A 362 -0.44 0.25 -2.98
CA VAL A 362 -0.15 -0.64 -1.84
C VAL A 362 1.31 -1.11 -1.90
N LEU A 363 2.04 -0.81 -0.83
CA LEU A 363 3.39 -1.24 -0.51
C LEU A 363 3.41 -1.86 0.90
N THR A 364 4.49 -1.64 1.68
CA THR A 364 4.61 -2.14 3.05
C THR A 364 3.89 -1.26 4.09
N PRO A 365 3.46 -1.83 5.24
CA PRO A 365 2.95 -1.07 6.38
C PRO A 365 3.83 0.10 6.82
N GLU A 366 5.15 -0.04 6.80
CA GLU A 366 6.10 1.01 7.17
C GLU A 366 6.03 2.19 6.20
N GLU A 367 5.98 1.91 4.89
CA GLU A 367 5.86 2.93 3.85
C GLU A 367 4.50 3.64 3.93
N HIS A 368 3.41 2.91 4.18
CA HIS A 368 2.09 3.52 4.38
C HIS A 368 2.03 4.40 5.62
N ARG A 369 2.59 3.93 6.74
CA ARG A 369 2.73 4.72 7.96
C ARG A 369 3.56 5.98 7.70
N GLN A 370 4.61 5.87 6.88
CA GLN A 370 5.42 7.02 6.53
C GLN A 370 4.65 8.04 5.69
N ARG A 371 3.89 7.59 4.69
CA ARG A 371 3.02 8.47 3.89
C ARG A 371 2.04 9.23 4.77
N PHE A 372 1.40 8.54 5.70
CA PHE A 372 0.51 9.15 6.69
C PHE A 372 1.22 10.21 7.54
N ILE A 373 2.42 9.92 8.06
CA ILE A 373 3.19 10.86 8.89
C ILE A 373 3.59 12.11 8.08
N THR A 374 4.05 11.92 6.85
CA THR A 374 4.43 13.02 5.94
C THR A 374 3.22 13.89 5.63
N ALA A 375 2.10 13.29 5.20
CA ALA A 375 0.86 14.01 4.93
C ALA A 375 0.37 14.77 6.16
N ARG A 376 0.34 14.12 7.33
CA ARG A 376 -0.04 14.76 8.60
C ARG A 376 0.84 15.95 8.94
N SER A 377 2.16 15.86 8.71
CA SER A 377 3.07 16.97 8.97
C SER A 377 2.80 18.16 8.05
N LEU A 378 2.68 17.91 6.74
CA LEU A 378 2.45 18.96 5.73
C LEU A 378 1.10 19.64 5.95
N LEU A 379 0.03 18.87 6.14
CA LEU A 379 -1.33 19.39 6.34
C LEU A 379 -1.48 20.16 7.66
N LYS A 380 -0.79 19.72 8.73
CA LYS A 380 -0.77 20.45 10.00
C LYS A 380 -0.01 21.78 9.89
N GLN A 381 1.06 21.83 9.11
CA GLN A 381 1.81 23.06 8.86
C GLN A 381 0.98 24.04 8.03
N PHE A 382 0.41 23.56 6.94
CA PHE A 382 -0.51 24.32 6.11
C PHE A 382 -1.65 24.93 6.92
N ARG A 383 -2.29 24.14 7.79
CA ARG A 383 -3.37 24.68 8.62
C ARG A 383 -2.90 25.82 9.53
N ARG A 384 -1.74 25.67 10.16
CA ARG A 384 -1.18 26.72 11.03
C ARG A 384 -0.87 27.99 10.24
N GLN A 385 -0.32 27.85 9.03
CA GLN A 385 -0.02 28.96 8.14
C GLN A 385 -1.30 29.66 7.67
N LEU A 386 -2.32 28.88 7.26
CA LEU A 386 -3.63 29.41 6.89
C LEU A 386 -4.26 30.24 8.01
N GLN A 387 -4.23 29.74 9.25
CA GLN A 387 -4.78 30.45 10.41
C GLN A 387 -4.06 31.77 10.68
N ARG A 388 -2.73 31.78 10.52
CA ARG A 388 -1.90 32.97 10.68
C ARG A 388 -2.11 33.99 9.56
N ALA A 389 -2.17 33.53 8.32
CA ALA A 389 -2.47 34.36 7.17
C ALA A 389 -3.82 35.06 7.32
N ILE A 390 -4.82 34.36 7.87
CA ILE A 390 -6.14 34.92 8.19
C ILE A 390 -6.07 35.92 9.37
N SER A 391 -5.26 35.66 10.40
CA SER A 391 -5.09 36.58 11.53
C SER A 391 -4.15 37.77 11.25
N GLY A 392 -3.52 37.81 10.07
CA GLY A 392 -2.55 38.84 9.71
C GLY A 392 -1.16 38.65 10.31
N GLU A 393 -0.88 37.51 10.93
CA GLU A 393 0.46 37.17 11.45
C GLU A 393 1.33 36.64 10.30
N ARG A 394 2.31 37.43 9.86
CA ARG A 394 3.17 37.08 8.72
C ARG A 394 4.65 37.21 9.09
N GLN A 395 5.13 36.31 9.93
CA GLN A 395 6.56 36.25 10.31
C GLN A 395 7.21 34.95 9.80
N PRO A 396 8.48 35.00 9.37
CA PRO A 396 9.22 33.82 8.92
C PRO A 396 9.50 32.88 10.10
N MET A 397 8.95 31.66 10.05
CA MET A 397 9.03 30.68 11.15
C MET A 397 10.12 29.64 10.91
N LEU A 398 10.26 29.18 9.67
CA LEU A 398 11.24 28.19 9.28
C LEU A 398 12.64 28.80 9.25
N MET A 399 12.79 30.05 8.79
CA MET A 399 14.10 30.73 8.85
C MET A 399 14.58 30.95 10.28
N ALA A 400 13.67 31.32 11.19
CA ALA A 400 13.98 31.43 12.61
C ALA A 400 14.49 30.10 13.21
N GLN A 401 14.08 28.96 12.67
CA GLN A 401 14.48 27.61 13.11
C GLN A 401 15.61 26.98 12.28
N ALA A 402 16.00 27.60 11.17
CA ALA A 402 17.04 27.09 10.28
C ALA A 402 18.41 27.15 10.94
N ASP A 403 19.24 26.14 10.70
CA ASP A 403 20.62 26.13 11.17
C ASP A 403 21.49 27.13 10.38
N ALA A 404 22.68 27.44 10.90
CA ALA A 404 23.57 28.42 10.29
C ALA A 404 24.01 28.02 8.87
N ALA A 405 24.15 26.73 8.60
CA ALA A 405 24.55 26.25 7.27
C ALA A 405 23.43 26.45 6.25
N GLN A 406 22.18 26.14 6.62
CA GLN A 406 20.99 26.37 5.82
C GLN A 406 20.78 27.85 5.54
N ARG A 407 20.96 28.71 6.55
CA ARG A 407 20.86 30.17 6.36
C ARG A 407 21.92 30.67 5.38
N GLN A 408 23.17 30.22 5.51
CA GLN A 408 24.23 30.61 4.59
C GLN A 408 23.94 30.14 3.16
N GLU A 409 23.46 28.91 3.00
CA GLU A 409 23.10 28.37 1.68
C GLU A 409 21.99 29.19 1.01
N LEU A 410 20.95 29.56 1.77
CA LEU A 410 19.84 30.36 1.26
C LEU A 410 20.24 31.81 0.99
N GLN A 411 21.14 32.37 1.80
CA GLN A 411 21.71 33.70 1.57
C GLN A 411 22.52 33.73 0.27
N ASN A 412 23.40 32.75 0.04
CA ASN A 412 24.14 32.64 -1.21
C ASN A 412 23.20 32.50 -2.42
N LEU A 413 22.13 31.70 -2.28
CA LEU A 413 21.11 31.55 -3.32
C LEU A 413 20.39 32.88 -3.60
N PHE A 414 20.10 33.67 -2.57
CA PHE A 414 19.49 34.99 -2.71
C PHE A 414 20.42 35.95 -3.47
N GLU A 415 21.70 36.03 -3.09
CA GLU A 415 22.70 36.87 -3.74
C GLU A 415 22.97 36.49 -5.21
N GLU A 416 22.84 35.20 -5.55
CA GLU A 416 22.88 34.76 -6.96
C GLU A 416 21.70 35.31 -7.79
N LEU A 417 20.55 35.56 -7.16
CA LEU A 417 19.34 36.03 -7.80
C LEU A 417 19.26 37.56 -7.83
N ASP A 418 19.63 38.23 -6.73
CA ASP A 418 19.71 39.68 -6.58
C ASP A 418 20.94 40.24 -7.32
N ARG A 419 20.77 40.49 -8.62
CA ARG A 419 21.88 40.85 -9.50
C ARG A 419 22.24 42.31 -9.43
N ASP A 420 21.26 43.14 -9.15
CA ASP A 420 21.48 44.57 -8.99
C ASP A 420 21.93 44.93 -7.57
N GLY A 421 21.93 43.96 -6.65
CA GLY A 421 22.39 44.12 -5.27
C GLY A 421 21.46 45.03 -4.47
N SER A 422 20.19 45.11 -4.85
CA SER A 422 19.21 45.98 -4.21
C SER A 422 18.81 45.49 -2.81
N GLY A 423 19.14 44.26 -2.45
CA GLY A 423 18.70 43.61 -1.21
C GLY A 423 17.25 43.13 -1.26
N SER A 424 16.63 43.12 -2.45
CA SER A 424 15.24 42.70 -2.66
C SER A 424 15.05 42.01 -4.00
N LEU A 425 14.21 40.98 -4.08
CA LEU A 425 13.99 40.25 -5.35
C LEU A 425 12.87 40.85 -6.20
N SER A 426 13.20 41.20 -7.45
CA SER A 426 12.23 41.60 -8.48
C SER A 426 11.66 40.42 -9.29
N VAL A 427 10.54 40.62 -9.98
CA VAL A 427 9.95 39.62 -10.91
C VAL A 427 10.97 39.23 -11.99
N ALA A 428 11.75 40.20 -12.48
CA ALA A 428 12.73 39.97 -13.54
C ALA A 428 13.88 39.10 -13.07
N GLU A 429 14.37 39.31 -11.85
CA GLU A 429 15.44 38.52 -11.24
C GLU A 429 15.00 37.10 -10.95
N LEU A 430 13.84 36.91 -10.32
CA LEU A 430 13.28 35.58 -10.06
C LEU A 430 13.06 34.80 -11.36
N ALA A 431 12.49 35.45 -12.39
CA ALA A 431 12.29 34.84 -13.69
C ALA A 431 13.62 34.46 -14.35
N THR A 432 14.62 35.35 -14.29
CA THR A 432 15.93 35.12 -14.90
C THR A 432 16.71 34.01 -14.20
N GLY A 433 16.64 33.94 -12.86
CA GLY A 433 17.24 32.86 -12.07
C GLY A 433 16.68 31.48 -12.44
N LEU A 434 15.36 31.38 -12.63
CA LEU A 434 14.71 30.15 -13.10
C LEU A 434 15.19 29.73 -14.49
N MET A 435 15.30 30.69 -15.41
CA MET A 435 15.78 30.42 -16.78
C MET A 435 17.22 29.91 -16.84
N GLN A 436 18.06 30.22 -15.84
CA GLN A 436 19.42 29.69 -15.79
C GLN A 436 19.47 28.26 -15.26
N ARG A 437 18.55 27.91 -14.35
CA ARG A 437 18.47 26.58 -13.74
C ARG A 437 17.59 25.59 -14.52
N GLN A 438 16.77 26.07 -15.46
CA GLN A 438 15.98 25.25 -16.39
C GLN A 438 16.40 25.52 -17.84
N SER A 439 16.32 24.52 -18.71
CA SER A 439 16.35 24.72 -20.17
C SER A 439 14.99 25.23 -20.69
N VAL A 440 14.46 26.31 -20.12
CA VAL A 440 13.18 26.92 -20.54
C VAL A 440 13.43 27.83 -21.74
N ASN A 441 12.58 27.71 -22.77
CA ASN A 441 12.64 28.58 -23.93
C ASN A 441 12.36 30.05 -23.56
N ARG A 442 13.10 30.99 -24.16
CA ARG A 442 12.93 32.44 -23.94
C ARG A 442 11.51 32.95 -24.26
N ALA A 443 10.86 32.39 -25.28
CA ALA A 443 9.51 32.77 -25.72
C ALA A 443 8.41 32.46 -24.68
N ASP A 444 8.74 31.60 -23.74
CA ASP A 444 7.81 30.93 -22.85
C ASP A 444 7.62 31.78 -21.56
N VAL A 445 8.65 32.53 -21.16
CA VAL A 445 8.69 33.43 -19.98
C VAL A 445 8.00 34.77 -20.22
N THR A 446 7.97 35.24 -21.47
CA THR A 446 7.24 36.46 -21.87
C THR A 446 5.72 36.27 -21.93
N SER A 447 5.24 35.04 -21.71
CA SER A 447 3.81 34.76 -21.59
C SER A 447 3.24 35.53 -20.40
N ARG A 448 2.28 36.43 -20.67
CA ARG A 448 1.56 37.24 -19.66
C ARG A 448 1.12 36.43 -18.44
N GLN A 449 0.73 35.17 -18.65
CA GLN A 449 0.34 34.24 -17.58
C GLN A 449 1.47 33.91 -16.59
N ARG A 450 2.70 33.67 -17.06
CA ARG A 450 3.84 33.38 -16.18
C ARG A 450 4.31 34.62 -15.43
N PHE A 451 4.29 35.78 -16.07
CA PHE A 451 4.57 37.05 -15.40
C PHE A 451 3.60 37.27 -14.22
N LEU A 452 2.29 37.07 -14.44
CA LEU A 452 1.29 37.16 -13.39
C LEU A 452 1.49 36.11 -12.28
N LEU A 453 1.97 34.93 -12.62
CA LEU A 453 2.31 33.88 -11.65
C LEU A 453 3.54 34.26 -10.81
N PHE A 454 4.59 34.81 -11.41
CA PHE A 454 5.75 35.31 -10.64
C PHE A 454 5.37 36.48 -9.75
N GLN A 455 4.54 37.39 -10.24
CA GLN A 455 4.03 38.50 -9.44
C GLN A 455 3.19 37.99 -8.26
N SER A 456 2.37 36.96 -8.45
CA SER A 456 1.59 36.38 -7.35
C SER A 456 2.46 35.61 -6.35
N ILE A 457 3.54 34.97 -6.80
CA ILE A 457 4.54 34.33 -5.94
C ILE A 457 5.24 35.38 -5.07
N LEU A 458 5.81 36.44 -5.65
CA LEU A 458 6.49 37.49 -4.89
C LEU A 458 5.56 38.17 -3.89
N LYS A 459 4.32 38.47 -4.30
CA LYS A 459 3.31 39.03 -3.39
C LYS A 459 2.96 38.12 -2.21
N ARG A 460 3.11 36.80 -2.36
CA ARG A 460 2.89 35.81 -1.28
C ARG A 460 4.15 35.58 -0.45
N MET A 461 5.32 35.88 -1.00
CA MET A 461 6.60 35.84 -0.30
C MET A 461 6.78 37.06 0.59
N ASP A 462 6.33 38.23 0.15
CA ASP A 462 6.26 39.47 0.92
C ASP A 462 5.32 39.27 2.13
N LEU A 463 5.92 38.88 3.24
CA LEU A 463 5.26 38.56 4.48
C LEU A 463 4.90 39.85 5.21
N ASP A 464 5.80 40.82 5.31
CA ASP A 464 5.54 42.04 6.07
C ASP A 464 4.71 43.10 5.33
N GLY A 465 4.55 42.95 4.01
CA GLY A 465 3.74 43.79 3.15
C GLY A 465 4.43 45.08 2.70
N ASP A 466 5.77 45.16 2.80
CA ASP A 466 6.55 46.32 2.39
C ASP A 466 6.70 46.44 0.85
N GLY A 467 6.23 45.44 0.10
CA GLY A 467 6.28 45.39 -1.36
C GLY A 467 7.60 44.88 -1.91
N ARG A 468 8.52 44.44 -1.06
CA ARG A 468 9.81 43.83 -1.38
C ARG A 468 9.82 42.38 -0.91
N VAL A 469 10.86 41.65 -1.31
CA VAL A 469 11.12 40.29 -0.84
C VAL A 469 12.55 40.24 -0.35
N ASP A 470 12.72 40.17 0.96
CA ASP A 470 14.02 40.14 1.61
C ASP A 470 14.60 38.70 1.71
N PRO A 471 15.86 38.53 2.15
CA PRO A 471 16.46 37.20 2.30
C PRO A 471 15.74 36.27 3.30
N GLU A 472 15.13 36.81 4.36
CA GLU A 472 14.39 36.00 5.35
C GLU A 472 13.07 35.49 4.75
N GLU A 473 12.34 36.33 4.04
CA GLU A 473 11.11 35.99 3.33
C GLU A 473 11.35 34.99 2.20
N PHE A 474 12.39 35.24 1.39
CA PHE A 474 12.80 34.31 0.35
C PHE A 474 13.15 32.94 0.93
N GLY A 475 13.99 32.90 1.97
CA GLY A 475 14.39 31.63 2.55
C GLY A 475 13.26 30.91 3.28
N GLU A 476 12.28 31.63 3.85
CA GLU A 476 11.06 31.02 4.39
C GLU A 476 10.32 30.22 3.32
N LEU A 477 10.10 30.83 2.15
CA LEU A 477 9.46 30.13 1.03
C LEU A 477 10.31 28.96 0.53
N MET A 478 11.63 29.14 0.40
CA MET A 478 12.52 28.07 -0.06
C MET A 478 12.54 26.88 0.90
N LEU A 479 12.48 27.11 2.22
CA LEU A 479 12.37 26.04 3.21
C LEU A 479 11.01 25.32 3.13
N ARG A 480 9.91 26.04 2.88
CA ARG A 480 8.60 25.44 2.62
C ARG A 480 8.64 24.57 1.37
N LEU A 481 9.23 25.09 0.30
CA LEU A 481 9.42 24.37 -0.95
C LEU A 481 10.26 23.10 -0.77
N ARG A 482 11.39 23.15 -0.05
CA ARG A 482 12.22 21.98 0.29
C ARG A 482 11.38 20.87 0.92
N ARG A 483 10.59 21.24 1.93
CA ARG A 483 9.75 20.30 2.69
C ARG A 483 8.64 19.72 1.83
N LEU A 484 7.92 20.57 1.09
CA LEU A 484 6.84 20.13 0.22
C LEU A 484 7.37 19.26 -0.92
N LYS A 485 8.48 19.65 -1.55
CA LYS A 485 9.17 18.85 -2.58
C LYS A 485 9.60 17.48 -2.05
N ALA A 486 10.16 17.44 -0.84
CA ALA A 486 10.59 16.19 -0.19
C ALA A 486 9.42 15.25 0.17
N GLY A 487 8.22 15.78 0.41
CA GLY A 487 7.05 14.99 0.82
C GLY A 487 5.91 14.91 -0.21
N ARG A 488 6.09 15.48 -1.41
CA ARG A 488 5.04 15.60 -2.43
C ARG A 488 4.50 14.25 -2.86
N SER A 489 5.38 13.29 -3.14
CA SER A 489 4.98 11.97 -3.63
C SER A 489 4.10 11.24 -2.59
N GLU A 490 4.54 11.27 -1.34
CA GLU A 490 3.83 10.68 -0.20
C GLU A 490 2.48 11.35 0.01
N LEU A 491 2.44 12.69 -0.05
CA LEU A 491 1.21 13.46 0.09
C LEU A 491 0.23 13.12 -1.04
N LEU A 492 0.62 13.28 -2.30
CA LEU A 492 -0.26 13.01 -3.45
C LEU A 492 -0.78 11.57 -3.44
N THR A 493 0.05 10.60 -3.06
CA THR A 493 -0.39 9.20 -2.93
C THR A 493 -1.38 9.02 -1.79
N TYR A 494 -1.23 9.74 -0.69
CA TYR A 494 -2.16 9.72 0.44
C TYR A 494 -3.47 10.47 0.14
N LEU A 495 -3.44 11.45 -0.78
CA LEU A 495 -4.63 12.21 -1.22
C LEU A 495 -5.56 11.39 -2.14
N GLN A 496 -5.01 10.49 -2.94
CA GLN A 496 -5.77 9.70 -3.93
C GLN A 496 -7.10 9.10 -3.40
N PRO A 497 -7.18 8.53 -2.19
CA PRO A 497 -8.41 7.95 -1.66
C PRO A 497 -9.37 8.99 -1.04
N ALA A 498 -8.91 10.23 -0.84
CA ALA A 498 -9.73 11.33 -0.36
C ALA A 498 -10.56 11.95 -1.50
N ASP A 499 -9.99 12.03 -2.70
CA ASP A 499 -10.65 12.31 -3.97
C ASP A 499 -11.58 11.12 -4.32
N ALA A 500 -12.84 11.26 -3.94
CA ALA A 500 -13.81 10.17 -3.94
C ALA A 500 -14.45 9.95 -5.31
N ASP A 501 -14.55 11.00 -6.13
CA ASP A 501 -15.09 10.94 -7.48
C ASP A 501 -14.00 10.75 -8.57
N GLY A 502 -12.72 10.89 -8.21
CA GLY A 502 -11.58 10.67 -9.08
C GLY A 502 -11.37 11.79 -10.10
N ASN A 503 -11.88 12.99 -9.81
CA ASN A 503 -11.81 14.14 -10.71
C ASN A 503 -10.45 14.87 -10.67
N ALA A 504 -9.51 14.43 -9.81
CA ALA A 504 -8.21 15.05 -9.57
C ALA A 504 -8.27 16.48 -8.97
N GLU A 505 -9.39 16.79 -8.33
CA GLU A 505 -9.65 17.98 -7.54
C GLU A 505 -10.07 17.58 -6.11
N LEU A 506 -10.13 18.56 -5.21
CA LEU A 506 -10.63 18.39 -3.86
C LEU A 506 -11.78 19.35 -3.66
N ASP A 507 -12.99 18.83 -3.47
CA ASP A 507 -14.11 19.64 -3.02
C ASP A 507 -13.99 20.00 -1.51
N PRO A 508 -14.83 20.90 -0.97
CA PRO A 508 -14.78 21.27 0.45
C PRO A 508 -14.93 20.08 1.42
N ALA A 509 -15.77 19.10 1.09
CA ALA A 509 -16.01 17.92 1.93
C ALA A 509 -14.85 16.92 1.87
N GLU A 510 -14.20 16.78 0.72
CA GLU A 510 -13.01 15.94 0.52
C GLU A 510 -11.79 16.51 1.23
N LEU A 511 -11.58 17.83 1.16
CA LEU A 511 -10.52 18.50 1.91
C LEU A 511 -10.75 18.38 3.43
N ASP A 512 -11.98 18.54 3.90
CA ASP A 512 -12.34 18.32 5.30
C ASP A 512 -12.08 16.86 5.73
N ARG A 513 -12.48 15.89 4.91
CA ARG A 513 -12.24 14.47 5.18
C ARG A 513 -10.76 14.17 5.28
N LEU A 514 -9.96 14.73 4.37
CA LEU A 514 -8.52 14.62 4.36
C LEU A 514 -7.89 15.19 5.64
N LEU A 515 -8.29 16.40 6.05
CA LEU A 515 -7.78 17.05 7.26
C LEU A 515 -8.12 16.23 8.51
N VAL A 516 -9.36 15.75 8.62
CA VAL A 516 -9.78 14.90 9.74
C VAL A 516 -9.03 13.57 9.74
N SER A 517 -8.71 13.00 8.58
CA SER A 517 -7.93 11.76 8.48
C SER A 517 -6.56 11.85 9.16
N VAL A 518 -5.95 13.04 9.16
CA VAL A 518 -4.64 13.28 9.79
C VAL A 518 -4.75 13.91 11.19
N GLY A 519 -5.96 13.95 11.76
CA GLY A 519 -6.24 14.48 13.09
C GLY A 519 -6.27 16.01 13.16
N GLN A 520 -6.52 16.70 12.04
CA GLN A 520 -6.87 18.12 12.03
C GLN A 520 -8.40 18.27 12.08
N PRO A 521 -8.96 19.31 12.73
CA PRO A 521 -10.40 19.57 12.66
C PRO A 521 -10.90 19.82 11.22
N ARG A 522 -12.20 19.99 11.02
CA ARG A 522 -12.72 20.56 9.76
C ARG A 522 -12.32 22.02 9.61
N LEU A 523 -12.29 22.54 8.39
CA LEU A 523 -12.04 23.96 8.17
C LEU A 523 -13.19 24.80 8.76
N ARG A 524 -12.84 25.97 9.29
CA ARG A 524 -13.81 27.00 9.68
C ARG A 524 -14.28 27.76 8.44
N GLU A 525 -15.38 28.49 8.56
CA GLU A 525 -15.94 29.26 7.44
C GLU A 525 -14.92 30.24 6.81
N GLN A 526 -14.17 30.97 7.63
CA GLN A 526 -13.09 31.86 7.15
C GLN A 526 -11.96 31.10 6.45
N GLU A 527 -11.62 29.90 6.94
CA GLU A 527 -10.61 29.04 6.32
C GLU A 527 -11.11 28.51 4.96
N HIS A 528 -12.39 28.10 4.87
CA HIS A 528 -13.02 27.71 3.60
C HIS A 528 -13.03 28.85 2.59
N GLN A 529 -13.42 30.06 3.01
CA GLN A 529 -13.37 31.22 2.13
C GLN A 529 -11.94 31.48 1.64
N ALA A 530 -10.95 31.46 2.53
CA ALA A 530 -9.56 31.68 2.13
C ALA A 530 -9.03 30.64 1.13
N VAL A 531 -9.43 29.37 1.26
CA VAL A 531 -8.98 28.27 0.37
C VAL A 531 -9.71 28.29 -0.98
N PHE A 532 -11.01 28.60 -1.01
CA PHE A 532 -11.85 28.46 -2.20
C PHE A 532 -12.23 29.78 -2.89
N ALA A 533 -11.97 30.96 -2.31
CA ALA A 533 -12.42 32.27 -2.85
C ALA A 533 -11.82 32.70 -4.21
N GLY A 534 -10.86 31.96 -4.78
CA GLY A 534 -10.16 32.33 -6.02
C GLY A 534 -10.73 31.78 -7.34
N GLY A 535 -11.87 31.09 -7.35
CA GLY A 535 -12.43 30.47 -8.56
C GLY A 535 -13.70 31.14 -9.06
N ALA A 536 -13.63 31.87 -10.17
CA ALA A 536 -14.81 32.16 -10.97
C ALA A 536 -15.27 30.85 -11.62
N ALA A 537 -16.38 30.28 -11.13
CA ALA A 537 -17.08 29.10 -11.64
C ALA A 537 -16.33 27.75 -11.59
N GLY A 538 -16.35 27.09 -10.42
CA GLY A 538 -16.06 25.65 -10.25
C GLY A 538 -15.86 25.25 -8.78
N PRO A 539 -16.46 24.13 -8.29
CA PRO A 539 -16.48 23.79 -6.86
C PRO A 539 -15.24 23.04 -6.30
N GLY A 540 -14.24 22.72 -7.13
CA GLY A 540 -13.09 21.88 -6.74
C GLY A 540 -11.73 22.60 -6.73
N LEU A 541 -10.82 22.10 -5.90
CA LEU A 541 -9.42 22.53 -5.80
C LEU A 541 -8.50 21.49 -6.46
N SER A 542 -8.04 21.74 -7.68
CA SER A 542 -7.10 20.83 -8.36
C SER A 542 -5.85 20.55 -7.51
N TRP A 543 -5.26 19.35 -7.65
CA TRP A 543 -4.07 18.99 -6.85
C TRP A 543 -2.90 19.97 -7.04
N GLY A 544 -2.72 20.53 -8.24
CA GLY A 544 -1.72 21.56 -8.51
C GLY A 544 -1.99 22.85 -7.71
N ARG A 545 -3.23 23.33 -7.71
CA ARG A 545 -3.62 24.50 -6.90
C ARG A 545 -3.51 24.21 -5.40
N PHE A 546 -3.79 22.98 -4.98
CA PHE A 546 -3.60 22.58 -3.59
C PHE A 546 -2.13 22.61 -3.18
N LEU A 547 -1.21 22.13 -4.02
CA LEU A 547 0.24 22.27 -3.78
C LEU A 547 0.68 23.73 -3.72
N ASP A 548 0.14 24.58 -4.59
CA ASP A 548 0.41 26.02 -4.56
C ASP A 548 -0.09 26.66 -3.25
N LEU A 549 -1.28 26.27 -2.77
CA LEU A 549 -1.77 26.71 -1.46
C LEU A 549 -0.90 26.20 -0.31
N LEU A 550 -0.47 24.94 -0.33
CA LEU A 550 0.45 24.40 0.68
C LEU A 550 1.79 25.13 0.71
N LEU A 551 2.20 25.71 -0.42
CA LEU A 551 3.47 26.43 -0.55
C LEU A 551 3.35 27.92 -0.19
N LEU A 552 2.31 28.59 -0.69
CA LEU A 552 2.16 30.05 -0.70
C LEU A 552 1.23 30.61 0.40
N THR A 553 0.63 29.75 1.21
CA THR A 553 -0.06 30.16 2.45
C THR A 553 0.96 30.16 3.58
#